data_AF-A0A3D4Z0W5-F1
#
_entry.id   AF-A0A3D4Z0W5-F1
#
_cell.length_a   1.000
_cell.length_b   1.000
_cell.length_c   1.000
_cell.angle_alpha   90.00
_cell.angle_beta   90.00
_cell.angle_gamma   90.00
#
_symmetry.space_group_name_H-M   'P 1'
#
loop_
_entity.id
_entity.type
_entity.pdbx_description
1 polymer ?
#
loop_
_entity_poly.entity_id
_entity_poly.type
_entity_poly.pdbx_seq_one_letter_code
_entity_poly.pdbx_strand_id
1 'polypeptide(L)'
;RLTFLNRLPPSEGKAPVSFFIYADRSKILRVLSNLLGNAVKFTQGGSIEIQIEKNKTQLILKIKDSGIGIPENELSAVFDPFTQASNNPFRDARGTGLGLSIVKDFVKAHHGSIFVESTPTQGSCFTLWLPLEDHHVDKNKLDFSELVEEDSMNPTLLSSPSSFEELDLAPFARQVPGRSSLLIVEDTPQVLQALAYVLKEDYNL
;
A
#
# COMPACT_ATOMS: atom_id res chain seq x y z
N ARG A 1 -8.25 -8.40 -24.68
CA ARG A 1 -7.02 -7.80 -25.23
C ARG A 1 -6.68 -6.60 -24.35
N LEU A 2 -5.79 -6.77 -23.37
CA LEU A 2 -5.35 -5.66 -22.50
C LEU A 2 -4.31 -4.85 -23.28
N THR A 3 -4.71 -3.68 -23.77
CA THR A 3 -3.78 -2.76 -24.43
C THR A 3 -3.13 -1.90 -23.34
N PHE A 4 -1.94 -2.27 -22.88
CA PHE A 4 -1.14 -1.41 -22.03
C PHE A 4 -0.58 -0.26 -22.89
N LEU A 5 -1.22 0.90 -22.85
CA LEU A 5 -0.69 2.13 -23.43
C LEU A 5 0.40 2.72 -22.54
N ASN A 6 1.43 1.95 -22.21
CA ASN A 6 2.65 2.52 -21.64
C ASN A 6 3.48 3.12 -22.79
N ARG A 7 2.94 4.15 -23.44
CA ARG A 7 3.78 5.14 -24.11
C ARG A 7 4.06 6.20 -23.06
N LEU A 8 5.12 6.02 -22.28
CA LEU A 8 6.03 7.16 -22.19
C LEU A 8 6.53 7.32 -23.63
N PRO A 9 6.05 8.30 -24.44
CA PRO A 9 6.79 8.58 -25.65
C PRO A 9 8.23 8.82 -25.22
N PRO A 10 9.25 8.30 -25.92
CA PRO A 10 10.55 8.92 -25.88
C PRO A 10 10.32 10.33 -26.45
N SER A 11 10.00 11.29 -25.58
CA SER A 11 10.09 12.69 -25.93
C SER A 11 11.57 12.94 -26.17
N GLU A 12 11.95 12.92 -27.43
CA GLU A 12 13.19 13.54 -27.89
C GLU A 12 14.46 13.01 -27.19
N GLY A 13 14.64 11.68 -27.11
CA GLY A 13 15.88 11.11 -26.58
C GLY A 13 16.14 11.34 -25.09
N LYS A 14 15.14 11.76 -24.31
CA LYS A 14 15.25 11.79 -22.84
C LYS A 14 15.03 10.39 -22.26
N ALA A 15 15.92 10.00 -21.36
CA ALA A 15 15.82 8.77 -20.57
C ALA A 15 14.44 8.69 -19.88
N PRO A 16 13.88 7.48 -19.67
CA PRO A 16 12.63 7.31 -18.95
C PRO A 16 12.71 8.04 -17.61
N VAL A 17 11.64 8.76 -17.28
CA VAL A 17 11.57 9.57 -16.07
C VAL A 17 11.67 8.65 -14.85
N SER A 18 12.86 8.56 -14.25
CA SER A 18 13.05 7.90 -12.97
C SER A 18 12.71 8.86 -11.83
N PHE A 19 12.09 8.33 -10.79
CA PHE A 19 11.78 9.02 -9.55
C PHE A 19 11.77 8.00 -8.41
N PHE A 20 12.00 8.47 -7.19
CA PHE A 20 11.98 7.67 -5.99
C PHE A 20 10.92 8.23 -5.03
N ILE A 21 10.29 7.32 -4.29
CA ILE A 21 9.35 7.63 -3.21
C ILE A 21 9.74 6.79 -2.00
N TYR A 22 9.54 7.30 -0.79
CA TYR A 22 9.65 6.48 0.41
C TYR A 22 8.32 5.77 0.64
N ALA A 23 8.32 4.45 0.50
CA ALA A 23 7.10 3.69 0.70
C ALA A 23 7.38 2.27 1.19
N ASP A 24 6.44 1.75 1.97
CA ASP A 24 6.35 0.31 2.20
C ASP A 24 5.93 -0.36 0.89
N ARG A 25 6.90 -1.05 0.29
CA ARG A 25 6.74 -1.76 -0.98
C ARG A 25 5.55 -2.72 -0.97
N SER A 26 5.34 -3.46 0.13
CA SER A 26 4.27 -4.47 0.21
C SER A 26 2.89 -3.81 0.15
N LYS A 27 2.73 -2.67 0.84
CA LYS A 27 1.47 -1.92 0.93
C LYS A 27 1.15 -1.24 -0.39
N ILE A 28 2.14 -0.64 -1.06
CA ILE A 28 1.97 -0.08 -2.40
C ILE A 28 1.60 -1.15 -3.42
N LEU A 29 2.26 -2.32 -3.41
CA LEU A 29 1.87 -3.42 -4.28
C LEU A 29 0.42 -3.87 -4.02
N ARG A 30 -0.02 -3.87 -2.77
CA ARG A 30 -1.42 -4.18 -2.43
C ARG A 30 -2.38 -3.10 -2.92
N VAL A 31 -2.00 -1.82 -2.85
CA VAL A 31 -2.78 -0.71 -3.43
C VAL A 31 -2.97 -0.94 -4.94
N LEU A 32 -1.87 -1.14 -5.66
CA LEU A 32 -1.88 -1.36 -7.11
C LEU A 32 -2.70 -2.59 -7.50
N SER A 33 -2.51 -3.70 -6.78
CA SER A 33 -3.25 -4.94 -7.03
C SER A 33 -4.75 -4.77 -6.85
N ASN A 34 -5.19 -4.02 -5.84
CA ASN A 34 -6.63 -3.77 -5.64
C ASN A 34 -7.22 -2.91 -6.75
N LEU A 35 -6.53 -1.82 -7.11
CA LEU A 35 -7.02 -0.90 -8.15
C LEU A 35 -7.04 -1.56 -9.53
N LEU A 36 -5.96 -2.24 -9.92
CA LEU A 36 -5.89 -2.97 -11.18
C LEU A 36 -6.82 -4.17 -11.20
N GLY A 37 -6.94 -4.89 -10.07
CA GLY A 37 -7.88 -5.98 -9.91
C GLY A 37 -9.32 -5.52 -10.14
N ASN A 38 -9.71 -4.37 -9.57
CA ASN A 38 -11.01 -3.75 -9.81
C ASN A 38 -11.19 -3.35 -11.27
N ALA A 39 -10.20 -2.67 -11.87
CA ALA A 39 -10.27 -2.28 -13.28
C ALA A 39 -10.48 -3.49 -14.21
N VAL A 40 -9.75 -4.58 -14.01
CA VAL A 40 -9.90 -5.83 -14.78
C VAL A 40 -11.26 -6.47 -14.53
N LYS A 41 -11.66 -6.55 -13.27
CA LYS A 41 -12.92 -7.19 -12.85
C LYS A 41 -14.16 -6.49 -13.40
N PHE A 42 -14.15 -5.17 -13.47
CA PHE A 42 -15.31 -4.36 -13.84
C PHE A 42 -15.31 -3.88 -15.30
N THR A 43 -14.26 -4.22 -16.07
CA THR A 43 -14.16 -3.91 -17.50
C THR A 43 -14.34 -5.17 -18.34
N GLN A 44 -15.55 -5.37 -18.88
CA GLN A 44 -15.81 -6.43 -19.84
C GLN A 44 -15.66 -5.93 -21.27
N GLY A 45 -14.59 -6.35 -21.96
CA GLY A 45 -14.39 -6.00 -23.36
C GLY A 45 -14.11 -4.52 -23.59
N GLY A 46 -13.13 -3.96 -22.88
CA GLY A 46 -12.75 -2.55 -22.97
C GLY A 46 -11.25 -2.32 -22.80
N SER A 47 -10.89 -1.15 -22.28
CA SER A 47 -9.49 -0.74 -22.07
C SER A 47 -9.23 -0.35 -20.62
N ILE A 48 -8.00 -0.61 -20.18
CA ILE A 48 -7.46 -0.10 -18.92
C ILE A 48 -6.20 0.68 -19.28
N GLU A 49 -6.12 1.92 -18.81
CA GLU A 49 -5.02 2.84 -19.02
C GLU A 49 -4.37 3.16 -17.67
N ILE A 50 -3.04 3.14 -17.65
CA ILE A 50 -2.25 3.51 -16.48
C ILE A 50 -1.38 4.68 -16.90
N GLN A 51 -1.53 5.81 -16.20
CA GLN A 51 -0.75 7.01 -16.45
C GLN A 51 0.01 7.38 -15.19
N ILE A 52 1.30 7.68 -15.35
CA ILE A 52 2.15 8.16 -14.28
C ILE A 52 2.67 9.54 -14.66
N GLU A 53 2.40 10.50 -13.80
CA GLU A 53 2.91 11.87 -13.90
C GLU A 53 3.65 12.20 -12.61
N LYS A 54 4.62 13.12 -12.68
CA LYS A 54 5.20 13.73 -11.49
C LYS A 54 5.09 15.24 -11.61
N ASN A 55 4.75 15.88 -10.50
CA ASN A 55 4.98 17.31 -10.33
C ASN A 55 6.22 17.51 -9.45
N LYS A 56 6.44 18.73 -8.95
CA LYS A 56 7.62 19.04 -8.13
C LYS A 56 7.63 18.28 -6.79
N THR A 57 6.46 17.99 -6.23
CA THR A 57 6.32 17.52 -4.85
C THR A 57 5.72 16.11 -4.74
N GLN A 58 5.04 15.65 -5.79
CA GLN A 58 4.20 14.46 -5.74
C GLN A 58 4.26 13.65 -7.04
N LEU A 59 4.14 12.35 -6.87
CA LEU A 59 3.81 11.37 -7.89
C LEU A 59 2.28 11.30 -8.03
N ILE A 60 1.80 11.29 -9.27
CA ILE A 60 0.39 11.14 -9.62
C ILE A 60 0.26 9.88 -10.48
N LEU A 61 -0.44 8.88 -9.96
CA LEU A 61 -0.77 7.65 -10.67
C LEU A 61 -2.27 7.64 -10.96
N LYS A 62 -2.64 7.53 -12.23
CA LYS A 62 -4.04 7.39 -12.67
C LYS A 62 -4.25 6.00 -13.25
N ILE A 63 -5.29 5.32 -12.79
CA ILE A 63 -5.74 4.03 -13.33
C ILE A 63 -7.15 4.25 -13.84
N LYS A 64 -7.29 4.30 -15.16
CA LYS A 64 -8.55 4.53 -15.84
C LYS A 64 -9.03 3.25 -16.50
N ASP A 65 -10.29 2.92 -16.31
CA ASP A 65 -10.96 1.81 -16.94
C ASP A 65 -12.16 2.30 -17.76
N SER A 66 -12.60 1.50 -18.73
CA SER A 66 -13.81 1.76 -19.53
C SER A 66 -14.96 0.83 -19.14
N GLY A 67 -15.01 0.42 -17.87
CA GLY A 67 -15.94 -0.56 -17.35
C GLY A 67 -17.33 -0.01 -17.04
N ILE A 68 -18.04 -0.70 -16.15
CA ILE A 68 -19.44 -0.38 -15.80
C ILE A 68 -19.60 0.97 -15.08
N GLY A 69 -18.53 1.53 -14.53
CA GLY A 69 -18.55 2.76 -13.74
C GLY A 69 -19.30 2.63 -12.41
N ILE A 70 -19.34 3.73 -11.67
CA ILE A 70 -19.89 3.85 -10.31
C ILE A 70 -20.94 4.98 -10.33
N PRO A 71 -22.14 4.78 -9.73
CA PRO A 71 -23.13 5.84 -9.58
C PRO A 71 -22.60 7.00 -8.74
N GLU A 72 -22.94 8.24 -9.13
CA GLU A 72 -22.43 9.46 -8.48
C GLU A 72 -22.75 9.51 -6.97
N ASN A 73 -23.95 9.06 -6.60
CA ASN A 73 -24.41 8.98 -5.21
C ASN A 73 -23.66 7.94 -4.35
N GLU A 74 -22.83 7.10 -4.96
CA GLU A 74 -22.06 6.05 -4.28
C GLU A 74 -20.56 6.39 -4.21
N LEU A 75 -20.08 7.36 -4.99
CA LEU A 75 -18.66 7.74 -5.06
C LEU A 75 -18.06 8.12 -3.71
N SER A 76 -18.82 8.76 -2.83
CA SER A 76 -18.36 9.13 -1.49
C SER A 76 -18.14 7.91 -0.58
N ALA A 77 -18.90 6.84 -0.79
CA ALA A 77 -18.94 5.66 0.06
C ALA A 77 -18.07 4.50 -0.45
N VAL A 78 -17.53 4.55 -1.67
CA VAL A 78 -16.76 3.43 -2.24
C VAL A 78 -15.48 3.10 -1.49
N PHE A 79 -14.98 4.02 -0.67
CA PHE A 79 -13.83 3.80 0.21
C PHE A 79 -14.23 3.36 1.62
N ASP A 80 -15.52 3.23 1.90
CA ASP A 80 -15.99 2.77 3.20
C ASP A 80 -15.93 1.23 3.25
N PRO A 81 -15.57 0.64 4.41
CA PRO A 81 -15.52 -0.80 4.56
C PRO A 81 -16.87 -1.46 4.26
N PHE A 82 -16.81 -2.60 3.56
CA PHE A 82 -17.97 -3.43 3.21
C PHE A 82 -18.95 -2.79 2.21
N THR A 83 -18.65 -1.60 1.68
CA THR A 83 -19.46 -0.95 0.65
C THR A 83 -19.22 -1.59 -0.73
N GLN A 84 -20.29 -1.78 -1.49
CA GLN A 84 -20.24 -2.24 -2.88
C GLN A 84 -21.20 -1.41 -3.71
N ALA A 85 -20.80 -1.09 -4.94
CA ALA A 85 -21.66 -0.34 -5.84
C ALA A 85 -22.90 -1.15 -6.21
N SER A 86 -24.08 -0.51 -6.20
CA SER A 86 -25.37 -1.19 -6.41
C SER A 86 -25.54 -1.71 -7.84
N ASN A 87 -24.87 -1.07 -8.79
CA ASN A 87 -24.94 -1.35 -10.22
C ASN A 87 -24.05 -2.51 -10.66
N ASN A 88 -23.48 -3.32 -9.76
CA ASN A 88 -22.64 -4.46 -10.12
C ASN A 88 -23.49 -5.62 -10.69
N PRO A 89 -23.50 -5.84 -12.01
CA PRO A 89 -24.36 -6.84 -12.64
C PRO A 89 -23.77 -8.26 -12.49
N PHE A 90 -22.53 -8.37 -12.01
CA PHE A 90 -21.78 -9.62 -11.99
C PHE A 90 -21.96 -10.30 -10.63
N ARG A 91 -22.87 -11.30 -10.58
CA ARG A 91 -23.09 -12.15 -9.39
C ARG A 91 -21.80 -12.77 -8.85
N ASP A 92 -20.87 -13.13 -9.74
CA ASP A 92 -19.57 -13.74 -9.41
C ASP A 92 -18.48 -12.71 -9.09
N ALA A 93 -18.73 -11.42 -9.36
CA ALA A 93 -17.80 -10.34 -9.04
C ALA A 93 -18.09 -9.73 -7.66
N ARG A 94 -18.71 -10.48 -6.74
CA ARG A 94 -18.96 -10.02 -5.38
C ARG A 94 -17.66 -10.13 -4.56
N GLY A 95 -17.10 -9.00 -4.15
CA GLY A 95 -15.92 -8.95 -3.28
C GLY A 95 -16.30 -8.93 -1.80
N THR A 96 -15.35 -8.66 -0.92
CA THR A 96 -15.60 -8.38 0.51
C THR A 96 -16.00 -6.92 0.78
N GLY A 97 -15.82 -6.02 -0.20
CA GLY A 97 -15.99 -4.58 0.00
C GLY A 97 -14.86 -3.92 0.80
N LEU A 98 -13.75 -4.63 1.07
CA LEU A 98 -12.62 -4.09 1.84
C LEU A 98 -11.47 -3.54 0.96
N GLY A 99 -11.48 -3.84 -0.34
CA GLY A 99 -10.34 -3.54 -1.20
C GLY A 99 -9.99 -2.05 -1.24
N LEU A 100 -11.00 -1.19 -1.46
CA LEU A 100 -10.80 0.26 -1.58
C LEU A 100 -10.60 0.95 -0.22
N SER A 101 -11.20 0.45 0.86
CA SER A 101 -10.93 1.00 2.20
C SER A 101 -9.48 0.77 2.62
N ILE A 102 -8.95 -0.44 2.39
CA ILE A 102 -7.53 -0.76 2.62
C ILE A 102 -6.62 0.11 1.75
N VAL A 103 -7.01 0.35 0.49
CA VAL A 103 -6.27 1.28 -0.39
C VAL A 103 -6.20 2.66 0.24
N LYS A 104 -7.33 3.23 0.67
CA LYS A 104 -7.38 4.56 1.29
C LYS A 104 -6.48 4.64 2.52
N ASP A 105 -6.50 3.61 3.37
CA ASP A 105 -5.68 3.58 4.60
C ASP A 105 -4.19 3.51 4.28
N PHE A 106 -3.77 2.65 3.35
CA PHE A 106 -2.36 2.55 2.96
C PHE A 106 -1.88 3.82 2.29
N VAL A 107 -2.66 4.41 1.40
CA VAL A 107 -2.31 5.67 0.74
C VAL A 107 -2.16 6.80 1.76
N LYS A 108 -3.08 6.90 2.73
CA LYS A 108 -3.02 7.87 3.81
C LYS A 108 -1.81 7.66 4.73
N ALA A 109 -1.46 6.41 5.03
CA ALA A 109 -0.26 6.07 5.80
C ALA A 109 1.04 6.50 5.10
N HIS A 110 1.01 6.65 3.78
CA HIS A 110 2.10 7.20 2.96
C HIS A 110 1.98 8.72 2.75
N HIS A 111 1.16 9.41 3.56
CA HIS A 111 0.87 10.84 3.42
C HIS A 111 0.32 11.24 2.04
N GLY A 112 -0.26 10.28 1.34
CA GLY A 112 -0.88 10.46 0.04
C GLY A 112 -2.39 10.69 0.13
N SER A 113 -2.98 10.85 -1.05
CA SER A 113 -4.43 10.97 -1.23
C SER A 113 -4.89 10.11 -2.39
N ILE A 114 -6.13 9.62 -2.32
CA ILE A 114 -6.76 8.90 -3.42
C ILE A 114 -8.14 9.49 -3.72
N PHE A 115 -8.44 9.60 -5.01
CA PHE A 115 -9.70 10.12 -5.53
C PHE A 115 -10.23 9.19 -6.61
N VAL A 116 -11.53 9.25 -6.85
CA VAL A 116 -12.18 8.53 -7.94
C VAL A 116 -13.14 9.45 -8.68
N GLU A 117 -13.06 9.42 -9.99
CA GLU A 117 -14.04 10.00 -10.90
C GLU A 117 -14.67 8.84 -11.68
N SER A 118 -15.99 8.78 -11.79
CA SER A 118 -16.63 7.71 -12.55
C SER A 118 -17.98 8.16 -13.09
N THR A 119 -18.37 7.56 -14.21
CA THR A 119 -19.70 7.74 -14.79
C THR A 119 -20.22 6.36 -15.20
N PRO A 120 -21.47 6.01 -14.84
CA PRO A 120 -22.05 4.74 -15.23
C PRO A 120 -21.89 4.49 -16.73
N THR A 121 -21.48 3.28 -17.09
CA THR A 121 -21.21 2.81 -18.47
C THR A 121 -20.04 3.48 -19.21
N GLN A 122 -19.34 4.43 -18.60
CA GLN A 122 -18.16 5.10 -19.18
C GLN A 122 -16.86 4.73 -18.45
N GLY A 123 -16.95 3.99 -17.35
CA GLY A 123 -15.83 3.50 -16.55
C GLY A 123 -15.45 4.42 -15.39
N SER A 124 -14.28 4.17 -14.81
CA SER A 124 -13.78 4.87 -13.62
C SER A 124 -12.33 5.30 -13.80
N CYS A 125 -11.92 6.35 -13.10
CA CYS A 125 -10.56 6.83 -13.01
C CYS A 125 -10.17 6.98 -11.54
N PHE A 126 -9.31 6.08 -11.05
CA PHE A 126 -8.72 6.20 -9.72
C PHE A 126 -7.41 6.98 -9.83
N THR A 127 -7.33 8.07 -9.07
CA THR A 127 -6.14 8.94 -9.02
C THR A 127 -5.49 8.85 -7.65
N LEU A 128 -4.24 8.40 -7.61
CA LEU A 128 -3.40 8.28 -6.44
C LEU A 128 -2.33 9.38 -6.45
N TRP A 129 -2.21 10.12 -5.35
CA TRP A 129 -1.13 11.07 -5.11
C TRP A 129 -0.24 10.56 -3.98
N LEU A 130 1.08 10.52 -4.22
CA LEU A 130 2.09 10.15 -3.23
C LEU A 130 3.20 11.21 -3.18
N PRO A 131 3.68 11.61 -2.01
CA PRO A 131 4.80 12.54 -1.91
C PRO A 131 6.09 11.94 -2.49
N LEU A 132 6.90 12.78 -3.14
CA LEU A 132 8.24 12.41 -3.57
C LEU A 132 9.23 12.45 -2.40
N GLU A 133 10.36 11.77 -2.56
CA GLU A 133 11.42 11.63 -1.56
C GLU A 133 11.81 12.95 -0.85
N ASP A 134 12.01 14.02 -1.62
CA ASP A 134 12.43 15.34 -1.11
C ASP A 134 11.36 16.07 -0.27
N HIS A 135 10.13 15.53 -0.24
CA HIS A 135 8.96 16.14 0.40
C HIS A 135 8.28 15.20 1.40
N HIS A 136 8.93 14.10 1.77
CA HIS A 136 8.43 13.12 2.74
C HIS A 136 8.45 13.61 4.19
N VAL A 137 9.13 14.73 4.47
CA VAL A 137 9.35 15.27 5.81
C VAL A 137 9.24 16.79 5.79
N ASP A 138 8.40 17.33 6.67
CA ASP A 138 8.44 18.74 7.02
C ASP A 138 9.74 18.99 7.82
N LYS A 139 10.77 19.52 7.15
CA LYS A 139 12.09 19.75 7.75
C LYS A 139 12.05 20.63 9.00
N ASN A 140 10.95 21.36 9.22
CA ASN A 140 10.73 22.21 10.39
C ASN A 140 10.13 21.48 11.61
N LYS A 141 9.80 20.18 11.49
CA LYS A 141 9.24 19.39 12.60
C LYS A 141 10.21 18.39 13.23
N LEU A 142 11.43 18.31 12.71
CA LEU A 142 12.50 17.54 13.33
C LEU A 142 13.44 18.49 14.06
N ASP A 143 13.04 18.89 15.26
CA ASP A 143 13.96 19.50 16.20
C ASP A 143 14.89 18.39 16.73
N PHE A 144 16.04 18.24 16.07
CA PHE A 144 17.10 17.33 16.52
C PHE A 144 17.88 17.87 17.73
N SER A 145 17.46 19.00 18.33
CA SER A 145 18.15 19.55 19.51
C SER A 145 17.88 18.79 20.81
N GLU A 146 16.89 17.89 20.86
CA GLU A 146 16.55 17.09 22.06
C GLU A 146 17.18 15.67 22.09
N LEU A 147 17.96 15.26 21.08
CA LEU A 147 18.55 13.90 21.03
C LEU A 147 20.09 13.88 21.13
N VAL A 148 20.70 14.91 21.74
CA VAL A 148 22.12 14.87 22.12
C VAL A 148 22.22 14.70 23.63
N GLU A 149 21.98 13.48 24.10
CA GLU A 149 22.71 12.98 25.27
C GLU A 149 23.82 12.08 24.74
N GLU A 150 25.04 12.62 24.77
CA GLU A 150 26.26 11.87 24.58
C GLU A 150 26.38 10.85 25.73
N ASP A 151 26.15 9.57 25.44
CA ASP A 151 26.78 8.51 26.22
C ASP A 151 27.41 7.45 25.30
N SER A 152 28.72 7.58 25.19
CA SER A 152 29.72 6.50 25.26
C SER A 152 29.43 5.17 24.53
N MET A 153 30.13 4.98 23.41
CA MET A 153 30.73 3.72 22.93
C MET A 153 29.86 2.44 22.87
N ASN A 154 29.46 2.04 21.64
CA ASN A 154 29.76 0.69 21.14
C ASN A 154 29.60 0.57 19.61
N PRO A 155 30.69 0.48 18.81
CA PRO A 155 30.59 0.28 17.38
C PRO A 155 30.52 -1.22 17.06
N THR A 156 29.40 -1.89 17.32
CA THR A 156 29.29 -3.34 17.03
C THR A 156 27.97 -3.80 16.38
N LEU A 157 26.96 -2.95 16.17
CA LEU A 157 25.66 -3.44 15.63
C LEU A 157 25.37 -3.04 14.18
N LEU A 158 26.38 -3.15 13.31
CA LEU A 158 26.22 -3.13 11.85
C LEU A 158 26.90 -4.35 11.23
N SER A 159 26.46 -5.53 11.65
CA SER A 159 26.50 -6.72 10.79
C SER A 159 25.06 -7.09 10.50
N SER A 160 24.62 -6.82 9.28
CA SER A 160 23.41 -7.40 8.70
C SER A 160 23.45 -8.92 8.92
N PRO A 161 22.40 -9.56 9.47
CA PRO A 161 22.28 -11.00 9.37
C PRO A 161 21.89 -11.31 7.92
N SER A 162 22.91 -11.53 7.10
CA SER A 162 22.80 -12.10 5.77
C SER A 162 22.52 -13.61 5.86
N SER A 163 21.37 -13.97 6.43
CA SER A 163 20.73 -15.29 6.35
C SER A 163 19.58 -15.37 7.36
N PHE A 164 18.33 -15.13 6.92
CA PHE A 164 17.14 -15.56 7.66
C PHE A 164 16.86 -17.04 7.36
N GLU A 165 17.85 -17.90 7.57
CA GLU A 165 17.68 -19.35 7.49
C GLU A 165 17.27 -19.85 8.88
N GLU A 166 16.09 -20.48 8.91
CA GLU A 166 15.35 -21.03 10.06
C GLU A 166 14.82 -20.07 11.13
N LEU A 167 13.51 -20.22 11.38
CA LEU A 167 12.79 -19.54 12.44
C LEU A 167 13.24 -20.13 13.79
N ASP A 168 14.14 -19.46 14.51
CA ASP A 168 14.54 -19.90 15.86
C ASP A 168 13.37 -19.69 16.83
N LEU A 169 12.65 -20.78 17.09
CA LEU A 169 11.49 -20.83 18.00
C LEU A 169 11.89 -21.03 19.47
N ALA A 170 13.16 -21.31 19.76
CA ALA A 170 13.64 -21.53 21.12
C ALA A 170 13.33 -20.37 22.10
N PRO A 171 13.37 -19.08 21.71
CA PRO A 171 13.03 -17.96 22.58
C PRO A 171 11.55 -17.94 23.01
N PHE A 172 10.66 -18.57 22.25
CA PHE A 172 9.21 -18.55 22.47
C PHE A 172 8.71 -19.78 23.23
N ALA A 173 9.52 -20.83 23.37
CA ALA A 173 9.13 -22.07 24.05
C ALA A 173 8.96 -21.96 25.58
N ARG A 174 9.29 -20.80 26.18
CA ARG A 174 9.25 -20.61 27.63
C ARG A 174 7.88 -20.14 28.10
N GLN A 175 7.09 -21.05 28.67
CA GLN A 175 5.83 -20.69 29.30
C GLN A 175 6.04 -20.05 30.68
N VAL A 176 5.49 -18.86 30.87
CA VAL A 176 5.47 -18.12 32.14
C VAL A 176 4.09 -18.29 32.80
N PRO A 177 4.03 -18.86 34.02
CA PRO A 177 2.76 -19.02 34.75
C PRO A 177 2.07 -17.67 35.00
N GLY A 178 0.77 -17.60 34.70
CA GLY A 178 -0.04 -16.39 34.91
C GLY A 178 -0.15 -15.47 33.69
N ARG A 179 0.61 -15.70 32.61
CA ARG A 179 0.43 -15.00 31.32
C ARG A 179 -0.57 -15.73 30.42
N SER A 180 -1.37 -14.96 29.69
CA SER A 180 -2.31 -15.48 28.69
C SER A 180 -1.57 -16.06 27.49
N SER A 181 -2.10 -17.13 26.89
CA SER A 181 -1.53 -17.74 25.69
C SER A 181 -2.06 -17.06 24.42
N LEU A 182 -1.18 -16.80 23.44
CA LEU A 182 -1.53 -16.14 22.17
C LEU A 182 -0.88 -16.85 20.99
N LEU A 183 -1.71 -17.44 20.12
CA LEU A 183 -1.25 -18.07 18.87
C LEU A 183 -1.16 -17.03 17.75
N ILE A 184 0.03 -16.86 17.17
CA ILE A 184 0.26 -15.97 16.03
C ILE A 184 0.25 -16.81 14.75
N VAL A 185 -0.69 -16.52 13.84
CA VAL A 185 -0.74 -17.14 12.51
C VAL A 185 -0.51 -16.05 11.47
N GLU A 186 0.66 -16.08 10.84
CA GLU A 186 1.08 -15.10 9.85
C GLU A 186 1.93 -15.83 8.78
N ASP A 187 1.70 -15.51 7.51
CA ASP A 187 2.21 -16.24 6.33
C ASP A 187 3.59 -15.76 5.85
N THR A 188 4.10 -14.72 6.48
CA THR A 188 5.37 -14.04 6.24
C THR A 188 6.30 -14.21 7.46
N PRO A 189 7.31 -15.10 7.40
CA PRO A 189 8.17 -15.43 8.55
C PRO A 189 8.78 -14.22 9.28
N GLN A 190 9.11 -13.14 8.56
CA GLN A 190 9.67 -11.93 9.14
C GLN A 190 8.68 -11.17 10.03
N VAL A 191 7.41 -11.10 9.63
CA VAL A 191 6.36 -10.42 10.39
C VAL A 191 5.98 -11.26 11.59
N LEU A 192 5.84 -12.58 11.40
CA LEU A 192 5.65 -13.52 12.50
C LEU A 192 6.73 -13.37 13.58
N GLN A 193 8.00 -13.26 13.18
CA GLN A 193 9.12 -13.09 14.10
C GLN A 193 9.10 -11.74 14.83
N ALA A 194 8.78 -10.65 14.14
CA ALA A 194 8.66 -9.33 14.74
C ALA A 194 7.51 -9.26 15.76
N LEU A 195 6.33 -9.79 15.39
CA LEU A 195 5.17 -9.87 16.28
C LEU A 195 5.49 -10.73 17.50
N ALA A 196 6.12 -11.90 17.29
CA ALA A 196 6.51 -12.77 18.39
C ALA A 196 7.53 -12.08 19.32
N TYR A 197 8.49 -11.34 18.77
CA TYR A 197 9.49 -10.62 19.58
C TYR A 197 8.88 -9.52 20.45
N VAL A 198 7.88 -8.78 19.95
CA VAL A 198 7.19 -7.73 20.71
C VAL A 198 6.27 -8.33 21.76
N LEU A 199 5.55 -9.40 21.43
CA LEU A 199 4.47 -9.94 22.28
C LEU A 199 4.97 -10.93 23.35
N LYS A 200 6.20 -11.45 23.24
CA LYS A 200 6.77 -12.39 24.22
C LYS A 200 6.87 -11.84 25.64
N GLU A 201 6.91 -10.52 25.80
CA GLU A 201 7.01 -9.87 27.11
C GLU A 201 5.68 -9.93 27.89
N ASP A 202 4.56 -10.00 27.18
CA ASP A 202 3.22 -9.94 27.78
C ASP A 202 2.47 -11.27 27.70
N TYR A 203 2.79 -12.12 26.72
CA TYR A 203 2.05 -13.34 26.41
C TYR A 203 2.95 -14.58 26.35
N ASN A 204 2.35 -15.74 26.59
CA ASN A 204 2.93 -17.03 26.23
C ASN A 204 2.61 -17.30 24.76
N LEU A 205 3.63 -17.38 23.91
CA LEU A 205 3.47 -17.56 22.46
C LEU A 205 3.58 -19.02 22.03
#